data_AF-A0A556CSD3-F1
#
_entry.id   AF-A0A556CSD3-F1
#
_cell.length_a   1.000
_cell.length_b   1.000
_cell.length_c   1.000
_cell.angle_alpha   90.00
_cell.angle_beta   90.00
_cell.angle_gamma   90.00
#
_symmetry.space_group_name_H-M   'P 1'
#
loop_
_entity.id
_entity.type
_entity.pdbx_description
1 polymer ?
#
loop_
_entity_poly.entity_id
_entity_poly.type
_entity_poly.pdbx_seq_one_letter_code
_entity_poly.pdbx_strand_id
1 'polypeptide(L)'
;MEYKYNSREELEIGVNIMITLEQKLEQYTHTYGQLKGELKWKTSDSRTGMMIAAMYASSDKLFDLGRFFEISSYIKNQVGMFSYLKSYHRFVVAATLHIHFTDYKKAFRKFLDLYEQLVAGGFSRSIFTYLAAAVLLTEENEQHGTHVQRSMQVYKRMKEDHLFLTSTNDYPLAVLLAGQSENVETLMDRVERLYQKLAKAGLRKGNDLQFLSHILSLKKDVREEMLVATCTNIWNSLKQEKVKVKQMHYPAIGLLALLEDGEKEIHAIKALIEKMQGEK
;
A
#
# COMPACT_ATOMS: atom_id res chain seq x y z
N MET A 1 -15.53 -17.11 56.11
CA MET A 1 -14.68 -17.33 54.92
C MET A 1 -14.77 -16.05 54.11
N GLU A 2 -13.94 -15.07 54.47
CA GLU A 2 -13.88 -13.76 53.83
C GLU A 2 -13.10 -13.89 52.52
N TYR A 3 -13.77 -13.67 51.38
CA TYR A 3 -13.08 -13.42 50.13
C TYR A 3 -12.66 -11.95 50.10
N LYS A 4 -11.38 -11.71 50.43
CA LYS A 4 -10.72 -10.42 50.24
C LYS A 4 -10.76 -10.07 48.74
N TYR A 5 -11.54 -9.05 48.39
CA TYR A 5 -11.30 -8.23 47.21
C TYR A 5 -9.94 -7.56 47.39
N ASN A 6 -8.91 -8.07 46.72
CA ASN A 6 -7.62 -7.41 46.69
C ASN A 6 -7.59 -6.46 45.50
N SER A 7 -7.73 -5.18 45.84
CA SER A 7 -7.37 -4.00 45.09
C SER A 7 -6.13 -4.20 44.21
N ARG A 8 -6.33 -4.20 42.89
CA ARG A 8 -5.36 -3.84 41.86
C ARG A 8 -6.04 -3.24 40.62
N GLU A 9 -7.15 -2.53 40.85
CA GLU A 9 -7.43 -1.30 40.10
C GLU A 9 -6.35 -0.29 40.51
N GLU A 10 -5.97 0.60 39.59
CA GLU A 10 -4.77 1.46 39.61
C GLU A 10 -3.48 0.77 39.17
N LEU A 11 -3.44 0.40 37.88
CA LEU A 11 -2.38 0.81 36.94
C LEU A 11 -2.85 0.56 35.50
N GLU A 12 -4.09 0.95 35.20
CA GLU A 12 -4.43 1.45 33.87
C GLU A 12 -3.74 2.82 33.71
N ILE A 13 -2.48 2.80 33.27
CA ILE A 13 -1.95 3.92 32.52
C ILE A 13 -1.90 3.43 31.09
N GLY A 14 -3.06 3.56 30.43
CA GLY A 14 -3.14 3.60 28.99
C GLY A 14 -2.28 4.76 28.50
N VAL A 15 -1.03 4.46 28.15
CA VAL A 15 -0.34 5.25 27.14
C VAL A 15 -0.56 4.49 25.84
N ASN A 16 -1.69 4.78 25.21
CA ASN A 16 -1.75 4.62 23.76
C ASN A 16 -0.76 5.66 23.24
N ILE A 17 0.53 5.30 23.15
CA ILE A 17 1.56 6.19 22.60
C ILE A 17 1.16 6.35 21.14
N MET A 18 0.48 7.45 20.81
CA MET A 18 0.41 7.89 19.44
C MET A 18 1.86 8.07 19.00
N ILE A 19 2.37 7.09 18.24
CA ILE A 19 3.72 7.15 17.68
C ILE A 19 3.78 8.43 16.85
N THR A 20 4.68 9.34 17.22
CA THR A 20 4.80 10.62 16.53
C THR A 20 5.33 10.40 15.12
N LEU A 21 5.06 11.34 14.22
CA LEU A 21 5.60 11.31 12.87
C LEU A 21 7.14 11.27 12.87
N GLU A 22 7.79 11.88 13.86
CA GLU A 22 9.23 11.85 14.06
C GLU A 22 9.73 10.44 14.40
N GLN A 23 9.05 9.73 15.32
CA GLN A 23 9.39 8.35 15.66
C GLN A 23 9.23 7.41 14.46
N LYS A 24 8.16 7.58 13.65
CA LYS A 24 8.00 6.83 12.39
C LYS A 24 9.13 7.12 11.40
N LEU A 25 9.59 8.37 11.32
CA LEU A 25 10.72 8.74 10.47
C LEU A 25 12.02 8.09 10.96
N GLU A 26 12.28 8.09 12.27
CA GLU A 26 13.45 7.43 12.85
C GLU A 26 13.44 5.93 12.56
N GLN A 27 12.29 5.27 12.74
CA GLN A 27 12.13 3.86 12.39
C GLN A 27 12.36 3.61 10.90
N TYR A 28 11.84 4.48 10.03
CA TYR A 28 12.07 4.43 8.60
C TYR A 28 13.57 4.54 8.27
N THR A 29 14.25 5.57 8.77
CA THR A 29 15.67 5.84 8.48
C THR A 29 16.57 4.74 9.02
N HIS A 30 16.29 4.23 10.23
CA HIS A 30 17.00 3.11 10.82
C HIS A 30 16.85 1.84 9.97
N THR A 31 15.62 1.46 9.66
CA THR A 31 15.31 0.28 8.84
C THR A 31 15.93 0.38 7.45
N TYR A 32 15.80 1.54 6.80
CA TYR A 32 16.39 1.79 5.49
C TYR A 32 17.92 1.74 5.54
N GLY A 33 18.56 2.25 6.59
CA GLY A 33 20.00 2.19 6.80
C GLY A 33 20.52 0.75 6.84
N GLN A 34 19.87 -0.10 7.65
CA GLN A 34 20.20 -1.52 7.75
C GLN A 34 19.98 -2.25 6.42
N LEU A 35 18.84 -2.03 5.78
CA LEU A 35 18.53 -2.63 4.47
C LEU A 35 19.49 -2.16 3.38
N LYS A 36 19.90 -0.89 3.37
CA LYS A 36 20.82 -0.34 2.37
C LYS A 36 22.19 -1.03 2.44
N GLY A 37 22.67 -1.38 3.63
CA GLY A 37 23.92 -2.15 3.78
C GLY A 37 23.84 -3.53 3.11
N GLU A 38 22.76 -4.26 3.37
CA GLU A 38 22.61 -5.66 2.99
C GLU A 38 22.02 -5.87 1.59
N LEU A 39 21.07 -5.03 1.18
CA LEU A 39 20.38 -5.12 -0.10
C LEU A 39 21.16 -4.49 -1.25
N LYS A 40 22.08 -3.55 -1.00
CA LYS A 40 22.95 -2.99 -2.07
C LYS A 40 23.65 -4.07 -2.89
N TRP A 41 24.03 -5.17 -2.25
CA TRP A 41 24.68 -6.31 -2.89
C TRP A 41 23.70 -7.30 -3.54
N LYS A 42 22.39 -7.20 -3.25
CA LYS A 42 21.33 -8.12 -3.70
C LYS A 42 20.35 -7.49 -4.70
N THR A 43 20.28 -6.16 -4.77
CA THR A 43 19.50 -5.38 -5.73
C THR A 43 20.12 -4.00 -5.93
N SER A 44 20.16 -3.52 -7.17
CA SER A 44 20.57 -2.15 -7.50
C SER A 44 19.46 -1.12 -7.25
N ASP A 45 18.23 -1.57 -6.99
CA ASP A 45 17.08 -0.70 -6.82
C ASP A 45 16.84 -0.35 -5.34
N SER A 46 17.25 0.87 -4.96
CA SER A 46 17.02 1.41 -3.62
C SER A 46 15.54 1.52 -3.24
N ARG A 47 14.63 1.57 -4.22
CA ARG A 47 13.17 1.70 -3.98
C ARG A 47 12.60 0.51 -3.23
N THR A 48 13.14 -0.69 -3.43
CA THR A 48 12.69 -1.88 -2.66
C THR A 48 13.00 -1.70 -1.17
N GLY A 49 14.20 -1.22 -0.83
CA GLY A 49 14.58 -0.95 0.56
C GLY A 49 13.75 0.18 1.17
N MET A 50 13.51 1.26 0.42
CA MET A 50 12.64 2.37 0.85
C MET A 50 11.21 1.89 1.12
N MET A 51 10.64 1.08 0.22
CA MET A 51 9.31 0.53 0.39
C MET A 51 9.20 -0.32 1.65
N ILE A 52 10.16 -1.22 1.88
CA ILE A 52 10.15 -2.09 3.07
C ILE A 52 10.30 -1.24 4.34
N ALA A 53 11.18 -0.25 4.35
CA ALA A 53 11.32 0.67 5.49
C ALA A 53 10.01 1.42 5.79
N ALA A 54 9.31 1.87 4.74
CA ALA A 54 8.00 2.50 4.89
C ALA A 54 6.95 1.53 5.45
N MET A 55 6.93 0.28 5.00
CA MET A 55 6.02 -0.76 5.52
C MET A 55 6.21 -0.95 7.04
N TYR A 56 7.45 -1.10 7.51
CA TYR A 56 7.73 -1.24 8.93
C TYR A 56 7.38 0.01 9.73
N ALA A 57 7.75 1.20 9.25
CA ALA A 57 7.42 2.48 9.90
C ALA A 57 5.90 2.75 9.97
N SER A 58 5.13 2.14 9.07
CA SER A 58 3.66 2.20 9.07
C SER A 58 2.99 1.11 9.92
N SER A 59 3.76 0.20 10.52
CA SER A 59 3.27 -0.93 11.30
C SER A 59 3.75 -0.87 12.75
N ASP A 60 3.06 -1.57 13.65
CA ASP A 60 3.53 -1.72 15.04
C ASP A 60 4.68 -2.75 15.18
N LYS A 61 5.11 -3.35 14.06
CA LYS A 61 6.19 -4.34 14.05
C LYS A 61 7.54 -3.65 13.95
N LEU A 62 8.42 -3.89 14.91
CA LEU A 62 9.83 -3.49 14.82
C LEU A 62 10.56 -4.33 13.77
N PHE A 63 11.46 -3.69 13.03
CA PHE A 63 12.26 -4.37 12.03
C PHE A 63 13.33 -5.25 12.69
N ASP A 64 13.38 -6.51 12.29
CA ASP A 64 14.41 -7.47 12.65
C ASP A 64 15.08 -7.97 11.37
N LEU A 65 16.33 -7.59 11.17
CA LEU A 65 17.12 -7.92 9.98
C LEU A 65 17.34 -9.44 9.83
N GLY A 66 17.62 -10.13 10.94
CA GLY A 66 17.89 -11.57 10.95
C GLY A 66 16.63 -12.35 10.58
N ARG A 67 15.51 -12.02 11.23
CA ARG A 67 14.20 -12.62 10.95
C ARG A 67 13.74 -12.33 9.53
N PHE A 68 13.93 -11.10 9.04
CA PHE A 68 13.63 -10.72 7.68
C PHE A 68 14.40 -11.57 6.66
N PHE A 69 15.70 -11.78 6.86
CA PHE A 69 16.49 -12.61 5.96
C PHE A 69 16.18 -14.10 6.06
N GLU A 70 15.86 -14.61 7.25
CA GLU A 70 15.34 -15.97 7.45
C GLU A 70 14.11 -16.21 6.57
N ILE A 71 13.11 -15.34 6.67
CA ILE A 71 11.87 -15.42 5.88
C ILE A 71 12.17 -15.29 4.38
N SER A 72 13.00 -14.32 3.98
CA SER A 72 13.34 -14.13 2.57
C SER A 72 14.06 -15.34 1.96
N SER A 73 14.90 -16.02 2.75
CA SER A 73 15.63 -17.23 2.33
C SER A 73 14.70 -18.42 2.24
N TYR A 74 13.78 -18.55 3.19
CA TYR A 74 12.71 -19.54 3.14
C TYR A 74 11.90 -19.39 1.84
N ILE A 75 11.37 -18.19 1.54
CA ILE A 75 10.63 -17.92 0.29
C ILE A 75 11.43 -18.36 -0.93
N LYS A 76 12.71 -17.94 -1.02
CA LYS A 76 13.59 -18.28 -2.14
C LYS A 76 13.70 -19.80 -2.31
N ASN A 77 13.77 -20.56 -1.22
CA ASN A 77 13.95 -22.01 -1.25
C ASN A 77 12.66 -22.79 -1.56
N GLN A 78 11.49 -22.18 -1.35
CA GLN A 78 10.20 -22.82 -1.60
C GLN A 78 9.68 -22.66 -3.03
N VAL A 79 10.25 -21.75 -3.82
CA VAL A 79 9.78 -21.47 -5.19
C VAL A 79 10.67 -22.09 -6.26
N GLY A 80 10.12 -22.35 -7.45
CA GLY A 80 10.86 -22.82 -8.62
C GLY A 80 11.87 -21.81 -9.16
N MET A 81 12.85 -22.28 -9.95
CA MET A 81 13.97 -21.47 -10.47
C MET A 81 13.52 -20.26 -11.31
N PHE A 82 12.39 -20.37 -12.00
CA PHE A 82 11.87 -19.32 -12.88
C PHE A 82 10.89 -18.35 -12.19
N SER A 83 10.67 -18.49 -10.88
CA SER A 83 9.78 -17.56 -10.16
C SER A 83 10.43 -16.19 -9.98
N TYR A 84 9.63 -15.12 -10.11
CA TYR A 84 10.04 -13.75 -9.76
C TYR A 84 10.52 -13.62 -8.30
N LEU A 85 10.06 -14.52 -7.41
CA LEU A 85 10.47 -14.59 -6.01
C LEU A 85 11.86 -15.21 -5.80
N LYS A 86 12.55 -15.66 -6.85
CA LYS A 86 14.00 -15.95 -6.78
C LYS A 86 14.86 -14.69 -6.70
N SER A 87 14.33 -13.54 -7.11
CA SER A 87 15.02 -12.25 -7.13
C SER A 87 14.52 -11.32 -6.02
N TYR A 88 14.76 -10.01 -6.14
CA TYR A 88 14.53 -9.00 -5.11
C TYR A 88 13.06 -8.84 -4.70
N HIS A 89 12.11 -9.22 -5.55
CA HIS A 89 10.67 -9.17 -5.25
C HIS A 89 10.26 -9.95 -3.99
N ARG A 90 11.00 -11.00 -3.63
CA ARG A 90 10.75 -11.76 -2.39
C ARG A 90 10.89 -10.92 -1.13
N PHE A 91 11.65 -9.83 -1.17
CA PHE A 91 11.90 -8.99 0.00
C PHE A 91 10.63 -8.26 0.44
N VAL A 92 9.80 -7.81 -0.50
CA VAL A 92 8.49 -7.20 -0.19
C VAL A 92 7.54 -8.24 0.40
N VAL A 93 7.51 -9.46 -0.17
CA VAL A 93 6.71 -10.57 0.37
C VAL A 93 7.20 -10.96 1.78
N ALA A 94 8.51 -11.02 2.00
CA ALA A 94 9.08 -11.31 3.31
C ALA A 94 8.70 -10.27 4.36
N ALA A 95 8.72 -8.98 4.01
CA ALA A 95 8.27 -7.91 4.89
C ALA A 95 6.78 -8.05 5.22
N THR A 96 5.94 -8.29 4.21
CA THR A 96 4.50 -8.52 4.39
C THR A 96 4.24 -9.68 5.36
N LEU A 97 4.91 -10.82 5.14
CA LEU A 97 4.76 -11.99 5.99
C LEU A 97 5.22 -11.72 7.43
N HIS A 98 6.32 -11.00 7.61
CA HIS A 98 6.85 -10.69 8.94
C HIS A 98 5.95 -9.73 9.74
N ILE A 99 5.40 -8.73 9.05
CA ILE A 99 4.55 -7.70 9.67
C ILE A 99 3.22 -8.31 10.09
N HIS A 100 2.57 -9.09 9.21
CA HIS A 100 1.17 -9.48 9.40
C HIS A 100 0.98 -10.89 9.98
N PHE A 101 2.01 -11.75 10.00
CA PHE A 101 1.82 -13.17 10.36
C PHE A 101 2.87 -13.70 11.32
N THR A 102 2.42 -14.29 12.43
CA THR A 102 3.28 -15.04 13.35
C THR A 102 3.80 -16.33 12.71
N ASP A 103 2.92 -17.10 12.05
CA ASP A 103 3.29 -18.27 11.25
C ASP A 103 3.46 -17.90 9.77
N TYR A 104 4.61 -17.32 9.47
CA TYR A 104 4.95 -16.90 8.11
C TYR A 104 4.99 -18.06 7.09
N LYS A 105 5.23 -19.30 7.54
CA LYS A 105 5.30 -20.47 6.64
C LYS A 105 3.91 -20.91 6.20
N LYS A 106 2.94 -20.94 7.12
CA LYS A 106 1.53 -21.16 6.78
C LYS A 106 1.00 -20.03 5.90
N ALA A 107 1.28 -18.78 6.26
CA ALA A 107 0.88 -17.62 5.46
C ALA A 107 1.49 -17.65 4.05
N PHE A 108 2.76 -18.05 3.90
CA PHE A 108 3.40 -18.17 2.59
C PHE A 108 2.77 -19.27 1.71
N ARG A 109 2.35 -20.39 2.29
CA ARG A 109 1.61 -21.42 1.54
C ARG A 109 0.26 -20.88 1.06
N LYS A 110 -0.49 -20.18 1.92
CA LYS A 110 -1.75 -19.50 1.53
C LYS A 110 -1.49 -18.48 0.43
N PHE A 111 -0.42 -17.70 0.53
CA PHE A 111 -0.02 -16.72 -0.49
C PHE A 111 0.22 -17.35 -1.87
N LEU A 112 0.93 -18.49 -1.93
CA LEU A 112 1.15 -19.20 -3.19
C LEU A 112 -0.16 -19.76 -3.77
N ASP A 113 -1.04 -20.28 -2.91
CA ASP A 113 -2.37 -20.74 -3.32
C ASP A 113 -3.21 -19.60 -3.90
N LEU A 114 -3.27 -18.43 -3.24
CA LEU A 114 -3.93 -17.23 -3.75
C LEU A 114 -3.36 -16.76 -5.09
N TYR A 115 -2.04 -16.82 -5.27
CA TYR A 115 -1.41 -16.52 -6.55
C TYR A 115 -1.87 -17.46 -7.66
N GLU A 116 -1.93 -18.78 -7.41
CA GLU A 116 -2.42 -19.73 -8.40
C GLU A 116 -3.92 -19.57 -8.66
N GLN A 117 -4.72 -19.24 -7.65
CA GLN A 117 -6.14 -18.89 -7.83
C GLN A 117 -6.31 -17.66 -8.74
N LEU A 118 -5.53 -16.60 -8.52
CA LEU A 118 -5.53 -15.42 -9.40
C LEU A 118 -5.15 -15.81 -10.84
N VAL A 119 -4.12 -16.63 -11.02
CA VAL A 119 -3.72 -17.10 -12.36
C VAL A 119 -4.84 -17.90 -13.02
N ALA A 120 -5.49 -18.80 -12.28
CA ALA A 120 -6.65 -19.56 -12.76
C ALA A 120 -7.85 -18.65 -13.08
N GLY A 121 -7.99 -17.52 -12.37
CA GLY A 121 -8.97 -16.46 -12.62
C GLY A 121 -8.63 -15.55 -13.82
N GLY A 122 -7.56 -15.83 -14.56
CA GLY A 122 -7.19 -15.12 -15.79
C GLY A 122 -6.10 -14.06 -15.63
N PHE A 123 -5.52 -13.90 -14.44
CA PHE A 123 -4.38 -13.01 -14.25
C PHE A 123 -3.12 -13.60 -14.90
N SER A 124 -2.39 -12.80 -15.66
CA SER A 124 -1.12 -13.24 -16.26
C SER A 124 -0.08 -13.53 -15.17
N ARG A 125 0.79 -14.53 -15.35
CA ARG A 125 1.91 -14.78 -14.42
C ARG A 125 2.90 -13.62 -14.48
N SER A 126 2.94 -12.79 -13.43
CA SER A 126 3.79 -11.60 -13.36
C SER A 126 4.09 -11.24 -11.90
N ILE A 127 5.01 -10.30 -11.69
CA ILE A 127 5.23 -9.72 -10.35
C ILE A 127 3.97 -9.08 -9.78
N PHE A 128 3.16 -8.41 -10.61
CA PHE A 128 1.97 -7.71 -10.13
C PHE A 128 0.89 -8.68 -9.64
N THR A 129 0.90 -9.92 -10.12
CA THR A 129 0.02 -10.98 -9.62
C THR A 129 0.46 -11.47 -8.24
N TYR A 130 1.76 -11.49 -7.96
CA TYR A 130 2.25 -11.71 -6.58
C TYR A 130 1.87 -10.56 -5.65
N LEU A 131 1.91 -9.31 -6.13
CA LEU A 131 1.45 -8.16 -5.32
C LEU A 131 -0.07 -8.22 -5.09
N ALA A 132 -0.85 -8.61 -6.09
CA ALA A 132 -2.29 -8.85 -5.96
C ALA A 132 -2.60 -9.97 -4.95
N ALA A 133 -1.84 -11.07 -4.97
CA ALA A 133 -1.96 -12.13 -3.97
C ALA A 133 -1.61 -11.64 -2.56
N ALA A 134 -0.66 -10.70 -2.42
CA ALA A 134 -0.32 -10.11 -1.13
C ALA A 134 -1.48 -9.27 -0.57
N VAL A 135 -2.19 -8.51 -1.43
CA VAL A 135 -3.40 -7.77 -1.03
C VAL A 135 -4.46 -8.73 -0.49
N LEU A 136 -4.81 -9.78 -1.24
CA LEU A 136 -5.78 -10.80 -0.79
C LEU A 136 -5.34 -11.51 0.50
N LEU A 137 -4.04 -11.74 0.67
CA LEU A 137 -3.52 -12.43 1.85
C LEU A 137 -3.80 -11.64 3.13
N THR A 138 -3.73 -10.31 3.06
CA THR A 138 -3.92 -9.40 4.19
C THR A 138 -5.38 -9.04 4.47
N GLU A 139 -6.31 -9.43 3.59
CA GLU A 139 -7.73 -9.24 3.83
C GLU A 139 -8.29 -10.33 4.75
N GLU A 140 -9.24 -9.96 5.62
CA GLU A 140 -9.87 -10.87 6.59
C GLU A 140 -10.98 -11.75 5.96
N ASN A 141 -11.27 -11.58 4.68
CA ASN A 141 -12.38 -12.25 4.01
C ASN A 141 -12.01 -13.66 3.52
N GLU A 142 -12.74 -14.69 3.94
CA GLU A 142 -12.47 -16.08 3.57
C GLU A 142 -12.95 -16.46 2.15
N GLN A 143 -13.77 -15.63 1.51
CA GLN A 143 -14.34 -15.91 0.17
C GLN A 143 -13.43 -15.48 -1.00
N HIS A 144 -12.18 -15.94 -1.00
CA HIS A 144 -11.20 -15.51 -2.01
C HIS A 144 -11.62 -15.84 -3.46
N GLY A 145 -12.37 -16.92 -3.70
CA GLY A 145 -12.76 -17.34 -5.06
C GLY A 145 -13.71 -16.36 -5.77
N THR A 146 -14.72 -15.84 -5.08
CA THR A 146 -15.63 -14.82 -5.63
C THR A 146 -14.89 -13.49 -5.80
N HIS A 147 -13.98 -13.17 -4.88
CA HIS A 147 -13.12 -12.00 -4.95
C HIS A 147 -12.20 -12.01 -6.17
N VAL A 148 -11.58 -13.15 -6.51
CA VAL A 148 -10.70 -13.29 -7.68
C VAL A 148 -11.45 -13.00 -8.98
N GLN A 149 -12.65 -13.58 -9.14
CA GLN A 149 -13.48 -13.36 -10.35
C GLN A 149 -13.89 -11.89 -10.47
N ARG A 150 -14.33 -11.29 -9.36
CA ARG A 150 -14.71 -9.89 -9.30
C ARG A 150 -13.53 -8.96 -9.61
N SER A 151 -12.34 -9.26 -9.10
CA SER A 151 -11.09 -8.53 -9.42
C SER A 151 -10.80 -8.51 -10.91
N MET A 152 -11.01 -9.65 -11.60
CA MET A 152 -10.82 -9.72 -13.05
C MET A 152 -11.88 -8.89 -13.80
N GLN A 153 -13.12 -8.85 -13.31
CA GLN A 153 -14.17 -7.98 -13.88
C GLN A 153 -13.80 -6.50 -13.73
N VAL A 154 -13.36 -6.09 -12.55
CA VAL A 154 -12.86 -4.72 -12.29
C VAL A 154 -11.72 -4.38 -13.24
N TYR A 155 -10.71 -5.25 -13.37
CA TYR A 155 -9.58 -5.03 -14.27
C TYR A 155 -10.00 -4.89 -15.74
N LYS A 156 -10.94 -5.73 -16.21
CA LYS A 156 -11.46 -5.63 -17.58
C LYS A 156 -12.17 -4.29 -17.80
N ARG A 157 -13.01 -3.87 -16.85
CA ARG A 157 -13.73 -2.60 -16.94
C ARG A 157 -12.78 -1.39 -16.91
N MET A 158 -11.72 -1.42 -16.08
CA MET A 158 -10.64 -0.41 -16.13
C MET A 158 -10.01 -0.30 -17.52
N LYS A 159 -9.76 -1.45 -18.15
CA LYS A 159 -9.15 -1.52 -19.49
C LYS A 159 -10.11 -1.07 -20.60
N GLU A 160 -11.41 -1.24 -20.42
CA GLU A 160 -12.42 -0.72 -21.35
C GLU A 160 -12.48 0.81 -21.30
N ASP A 161 -12.45 1.42 -20.11
CA ASP A 161 -12.44 2.89 -19.96
C ASP A 161 -11.12 3.51 -20.47
N HIS A 162 -9.99 2.84 -20.22
CA HIS A 162 -8.66 3.40 -20.49
C HIS A 162 -7.67 2.38 -21.05
N LEU A 163 -7.95 1.87 -22.25
CA LEU A 163 -7.19 0.81 -22.92
C LEU A 163 -5.66 1.00 -22.94
N PHE A 164 -5.19 2.23 -23.16
CA PHE A 164 -3.75 2.52 -23.25
C PHE A 164 -3.09 2.80 -21.91
N LEU A 165 -3.87 3.05 -20.85
CA LEU A 165 -3.34 3.39 -19.54
C LEU A 165 -3.32 2.18 -18.60
N THR A 166 -4.23 1.23 -18.79
CA THR A 166 -4.37 0.05 -17.94
C THR A 166 -3.50 -1.12 -18.39
N SER A 167 -2.76 -1.70 -17.45
CA SER A 167 -1.81 -2.79 -17.66
C SER A 167 -1.77 -3.76 -16.46
N THR A 168 -0.93 -4.78 -16.51
CA THR A 168 -0.76 -5.72 -15.39
C THR A 168 -0.33 -5.04 -14.09
N ASN A 169 0.28 -3.85 -14.17
CA ASN A 169 0.61 -3.01 -13.01
C ASN A 169 -0.59 -2.69 -12.13
N ASP A 170 -1.80 -2.68 -12.72
CA ASP A 170 -3.05 -2.32 -12.05
C ASP A 170 -3.72 -3.50 -11.34
N TYR A 171 -3.18 -4.73 -11.46
CA TYR A 171 -3.75 -5.91 -10.80
C TYR A 171 -3.94 -5.76 -9.29
N PRO A 172 -2.98 -5.26 -8.49
CA PRO A 172 -3.18 -5.13 -7.05
C PRO A 172 -4.31 -4.15 -6.72
N LEU A 173 -4.46 -3.10 -7.52
CA LEU A 173 -5.49 -2.09 -7.34
C LEU A 173 -6.87 -2.63 -7.74
N ALA A 174 -6.95 -3.42 -8.81
CA ALA A 174 -8.18 -4.12 -9.20
C ALA A 174 -8.64 -5.09 -8.10
N VAL A 175 -7.71 -5.81 -7.47
CA VAL A 175 -8.00 -6.68 -6.31
C VAL A 175 -8.51 -5.87 -5.12
N LEU A 176 -7.84 -4.77 -4.78
CA LEU A 176 -8.25 -3.89 -3.68
C LEU A 176 -9.66 -3.32 -3.91
N LEU A 177 -9.94 -2.86 -5.12
CA LEU A 177 -11.25 -2.30 -5.49
C LEU A 177 -12.36 -3.35 -5.51
N ALA A 178 -12.04 -4.59 -5.86
CA ALA A 178 -13.00 -5.69 -5.80
C ALA A 178 -13.48 -5.99 -4.37
N GLY A 179 -12.73 -5.59 -3.33
CA GLY A 179 -13.17 -5.69 -1.94
C GLY A 179 -14.32 -4.74 -1.57
N GLN A 180 -14.64 -3.75 -2.41
CA GLN A 180 -15.79 -2.87 -2.19
C GLN A 180 -17.11 -3.61 -2.41
N SER A 181 -18.14 -3.22 -1.64
CA SER A 181 -19.48 -3.84 -1.66
C SER A 181 -20.30 -3.55 -2.91
N GLU A 182 -20.04 -2.40 -3.55
CA GLU A 182 -20.80 -1.91 -4.70
C GLU A 182 -20.65 -2.85 -5.91
N ASN A 183 -21.62 -2.90 -6.82
CA ASN A 183 -21.39 -3.64 -8.06
C ASN A 183 -20.27 -2.98 -8.90
N VAL A 184 -19.66 -3.77 -9.81
CA VAL A 184 -18.50 -3.32 -10.59
C VAL A 184 -18.80 -2.09 -11.44
N GLU A 185 -19.99 -2.02 -12.06
CA GLU A 185 -20.35 -0.87 -12.92
C GLU A 185 -20.47 0.43 -12.12
N THR A 186 -21.20 0.40 -11.00
CA THR A 186 -21.33 1.58 -10.12
C THR A 186 -19.97 2.05 -9.60
N LEU A 187 -19.08 1.12 -9.25
CA LEU A 187 -17.73 1.44 -8.81
C LEU A 187 -16.92 2.11 -9.93
N MET A 188 -16.94 1.54 -11.14
CA MET A 188 -16.15 2.05 -12.26
C MET A 188 -16.71 3.35 -12.84
N ASP A 189 -18.03 3.53 -12.84
CA ASP A 189 -18.64 4.81 -13.18
C ASP A 189 -18.20 5.92 -12.21
N ARG A 190 -18.05 5.60 -10.92
CA ARG A 190 -17.51 6.56 -9.93
C ARG A 190 -16.05 6.89 -10.23
N VAL A 191 -15.23 5.90 -10.55
CA VAL A 191 -13.83 6.10 -10.96
C VAL A 191 -13.75 7.05 -12.16
N GLU A 192 -14.57 6.84 -13.19
CA GLU A 192 -14.56 7.66 -14.40
C GLU A 192 -15.05 9.09 -14.11
N ARG A 193 -16.11 9.25 -13.30
CA ARG A 193 -16.56 10.59 -12.87
C ARG A 193 -15.46 11.34 -12.10
N LEU A 194 -14.75 10.67 -11.20
CA LEU A 194 -13.60 11.25 -10.49
C LEU A 194 -12.49 11.65 -11.46
N TYR A 195 -12.13 10.78 -12.41
CA TYR A 195 -11.12 11.07 -13.43
C TYR A 195 -11.46 12.34 -14.23
N GLN A 196 -12.70 12.44 -14.72
CA GLN A 196 -13.14 13.60 -15.49
C GLN A 196 -13.22 14.87 -14.64
N LYS A 197 -13.71 14.78 -13.39
CA LYS A 197 -13.78 15.94 -12.48
C LYS A 197 -12.38 16.45 -12.11
N LEU A 198 -11.43 15.56 -11.81
CA LEU A 198 -10.04 15.94 -11.53
C LEU A 198 -9.39 16.60 -12.75
N ALA A 199 -9.62 16.06 -13.95
CA ALA A 199 -9.12 16.66 -15.19
C ALA A 199 -9.70 18.06 -15.43
N LYS A 200 -11.01 18.24 -15.21
CA LYS A 200 -11.69 19.56 -15.29
C LYS A 200 -11.15 20.53 -14.25
N ALA A 201 -10.71 20.05 -13.10
CA ALA A 201 -10.08 20.85 -12.05
C ALA A 201 -8.59 21.16 -12.32
N GLY A 202 -8.07 20.83 -13.51
CA GLY A 202 -6.74 21.24 -13.97
C GLY A 202 -5.62 20.23 -13.70
N LEU A 203 -5.92 19.03 -13.18
CA LEU A 203 -4.93 17.96 -13.12
C LEU A 203 -4.74 17.36 -14.53
N ARG A 204 -3.49 17.09 -14.90
CA ARG A 204 -3.20 16.63 -16.26
C ARG A 204 -3.60 15.16 -16.42
N LYS A 205 -4.32 14.86 -17.49
CA LYS A 205 -4.72 13.50 -17.89
C LYS A 205 -3.51 12.60 -18.13
N GLY A 206 -3.64 11.33 -17.75
CA GLY A 206 -2.62 10.29 -17.90
C GLY A 206 -2.85 9.14 -16.92
N ASN A 207 -1.92 8.18 -16.90
CA ASN A 207 -1.96 7.02 -16.01
C ASN A 207 -2.01 7.44 -14.52
N ASP A 208 -1.16 8.39 -14.11
CA ASP A 208 -1.14 8.87 -12.72
C ASP A 208 -2.50 9.47 -12.28
N LEU A 209 -3.23 10.12 -13.20
CA LEU A 209 -4.56 10.67 -12.90
C LEU A 209 -5.62 9.58 -12.76
N GLN A 210 -5.53 8.54 -13.59
CA GLN A 210 -6.38 7.35 -13.48
C GLN A 210 -6.11 6.62 -12.15
N PHE A 211 -4.84 6.46 -11.78
CA PHE A 211 -4.48 5.82 -10.51
C PHE A 211 -5.01 6.63 -9.32
N LEU A 212 -4.97 7.97 -9.39
CA LEU A 212 -5.58 8.84 -8.41
C LEU A 212 -7.10 8.67 -8.33
N SER A 213 -7.82 8.60 -9.47
CA SER A 213 -9.28 8.42 -9.44
C SER A 213 -9.68 7.08 -8.82
N HIS A 214 -8.93 6.01 -9.08
CA HIS A 214 -9.09 4.72 -8.40
C HIS A 214 -8.90 4.83 -6.88
N ILE A 215 -7.84 5.48 -6.39
CA ILE A 215 -7.61 5.66 -4.95
C ILE A 215 -8.77 6.42 -4.30
N LEU A 216 -9.20 7.53 -4.91
CA LEU A 216 -10.31 8.31 -4.36
C LEU A 216 -11.63 7.56 -4.32
N SER A 217 -11.84 6.62 -5.26
CA SER A 217 -13.05 5.81 -5.28
C SER A 217 -13.20 4.91 -4.05
N LEU A 218 -12.11 4.60 -3.34
CA LEU A 218 -12.11 3.81 -2.10
C LEU A 218 -12.90 4.49 -0.96
N LYS A 219 -12.99 5.83 -0.95
CA LYS A 219 -13.75 6.58 0.05
C LYS A 219 -15.17 6.85 -0.45
N LYS A 220 -15.99 5.79 -0.47
CA LYS A 220 -17.34 5.78 -1.06
C LYS A 220 -18.33 6.73 -0.39
N ASP A 221 -18.22 6.91 0.93
CA ASP A 221 -19.16 7.70 1.72
C ASP A 221 -18.96 9.22 1.57
N VAL A 222 -17.93 9.64 0.84
CA VAL A 222 -17.65 11.05 0.56
C VAL A 222 -18.04 11.38 -0.89
N ARG A 223 -18.69 12.52 -1.07
CA ARG A 223 -19.04 13.03 -2.38
C ARG A 223 -17.80 13.29 -3.25
N GLU A 224 -17.93 12.99 -4.54
CA GLU A 224 -16.85 13.13 -5.52
C GLU A 224 -16.32 14.57 -5.60
N GLU A 225 -17.19 15.58 -5.48
CA GLU A 225 -16.75 16.99 -5.49
C GLU A 225 -15.86 17.33 -4.29
N MET A 226 -16.15 16.77 -3.12
CA MET A 226 -15.35 17.01 -1.91
C MET A 226 -13.97 16.38 -2.07
N LEU A 227 -13.89 15.14 -2.55
CA LEU A 227 -12.61 14.47 -2.81
C LEU A 227 -11.76 15.22 -3.84
N VAL A 228 -12.39 15.68 -4.92
CA VAL A 228 -11.71 16.48 -5.96
C VAL A 228 -11.18 17.79 -5.36
N ALA A 229 -12.02 18.50 -4.59
CA ALA A 229 -11.61 19.76 -3.94
C ALA A 229 -10.43 19.54 -2.98
N THR A 230 -10.49 18.53 -2.10
CA THR A 230 -9.41 18.17 -1.18
C THR A 230 -8.12 17.85 -1.93
N CYS A 231 -8.16 17.03 -2.98
CA CYS A 231 -6.98 16.74 -3.79
C CYS A 231 -6.39 17.99 -4.44
N THR A 232 -7.22 18.87 -5.01
CA THR A 232 -6.75 20.11 -5.63
C THR A 232 -6.14 21.06 -4.62
N ASN A 233 -6.71 21.15 -3.41
CA ASN A 233 -6.17 21.97 -2.33
C ASN A 233 -4.80 21.44 -1.91
N ILE A 234 -4.66 20.14 -1.62
CA ILE A 234 -3.38 19.54 -1.26
C ILE A 234 -2.32 19.78 -2.35
N TRP A 235 -2.67 19.58 -3.62
CA TRP A 235 -1.77 19.83 -4.74
C TRP A 235 -1.32 21.30 -4.82
N ASN A 236 -2.23 22.24 -4.63
CA ASN A 236 -1.94 23.67 -4.67
C ASN A 236 -1.12 24.12 -3.46
N SER A 237 -1.48 23.68 -2.26
CA SER A 237 -0.77 23.98 -1.01
C SER A 237 0.67 23.45 -1.04
N LEU A 238 0.91 22.23 -1.55
CA LEU A 238 2.27 21.72 -1.76
C LEU A 238 3.08 22.62 -2.72
N LYS A 239 2.47 23.14 -3.78
CA LYS A 239 3.13 24.08 -4.70
C LYS A 239 3.42 25.44 -4.07
N GLN A 240 2.47 25.98 -3.30
CA GLN A 240 2.63 27.24 -2.57
C GLN A 240 3.78 27.14 -1.56
N GLU A 241 3.88 26.00 -0.89
CA GLU A 241 4.98 25.65 0.01
C GLU A 241 6.31 25.36 -0.70
N LYS A 242 6.36 25.47 -2.04
CA LYS A 242 7.51 25.22 -2.92
C LYS A 242 8.01 23.77 -2.89
N VAL A 243 7.17 22.82 -2.49
CA VAL A 243 7.46 21.39 -2.59
C VAL A 243 7.37 20.98 -4.06
N LYS A 244 8.44 20.35 -4.58
CA LYS A 244 8.51 19.89 -5.98
C LYS A 244 7.57 18.71 -6.21
N VAL A 245 6.38 18.98 -6.72
CA VAL A 245 5.38 17.96 -7.06
C VAL A 245 5.26 17.71 -8.57
N LYS A 246 5.03 16.45 -8.95
CA LYS A 246 4.88 15.95 -10.34
C LYS A 246 3.68 14.99 -10.42
N GLN A 247 3.26 14.63 -11.62
CA GLN A 247 2.13 13.69 -11.82
C GLN A 247 2.35 12.36 -11.11
N MET A 248 3.57 11.84 -11.09
CA MET A 248 3.93 10.63 -10.34
C MET A 248 3.64 10.70 -8.82
N HIS A 249 3.34 11.88 -8.27
CA HIS A 249 2.94 12.06 -6.87
C HIS A 249 1.41 12.12 -6.68
N TYR A 250 0.62 12.09 -7.75
CA TYR A 250 -0.84 12.04 -7.65
C TYR A 250 -1.34 10.90 -6.76
N PRO A 251 -0.80 9.67 -6.81
CA PRO A 251 -1.21 8.61 -5.89
C PRO A 251 -1.02 8.96 -4.41
N ALA A 252 0.12 9.56 -4.05
CA ALA A 252 0.40 9.98 -2.68
C ALA A 252 -0.55 11.09 -2.21
N ILE A 253 -0.90 12.02 -3.11
CA ILE A 253 -1.88 13.07 -2.83
C ILE A 253 -3.29 12.49 -2.65
N GLY A 254 -3.64 11.47 -3.44
CA GLY A 254 -4.88 10.73 -3.28
C GLY A 254 -4.98 10.12 -1.89
N LEU A 255 -3.92 9.44 -1.42
CA LEU A 255 -3.87 8.87 -0.08
C LEU A 255 -4.01 9.93 1.02
N LEU A 256 -3.34 11.09 0.89
CA LEU A 256 -3.51 12.19 1.83
C LEU A 256 -4.95 12.73 1.84
N ALA A 257 -5.60 12.82 0.68
CA ALA A 257 -6.99 13.25 0.58
C ALA A 257 -8.00 12.26 1.19
N LEU A 258 -7.59 11.00 1.43
CA LEU A 258 -8.42 10.05 2.14
C LEU A 258 -8.40 10.26 3.66
N LEU A 259 -7.38 10.93 4.19
CA LEU A 259 -7.28 11.28 5.61
C LEU A 259 -8.24 12.44 5.95
N GLU A 260 -8.77 12.47 7.17
CA GLU A 260 -9.65 13.57 7.62
C GLU A 260 -8.90 14.92 7.65
N ASP A 261 -7.64 14.90 8.08
CA ASP A 261 -6.80 16.08 8.27
C ASP A 261 -5.58 16.13 7.35
N GLY A 262 -5.60 15.41 6.22
CA GLY A 262 -4.42 15.27 5.35
C GLY A 262 -3.86 16.59 4.78
N GLU A 263 -4.69 17.63 4.66
CA GLU A 263 -4.23 18.97 4.25
C GLU A 263 -3.39 19.67 5.33
N LYS A 264 -3.64 19.40 6.62
CA LYS A 264 -2.88 19.98 7.73
C LYS A 264 -1.45 19.45 7.81
N GLU A 265 -1.21 18.27 7.25
CA GLU A 265 0.09 17.59 7.27
C GLU A 265 1.11 18.20 6.29
N ILE A 266 0.72 19.14 5.43
CA ILE A 266 1.60 19.66 4.36
C ILE A 266 2.87 20.31 4.91
N HIS A 267 2.78 21.08 6.00
CA HIS A 267 3.95 21.68 6.63
C HIS A 267 4.89 20.63 7.23
N ALA A 268 4.33 19.59 7.87
CA ALA A 268 5.11 18.49 8.41
C ALA A 268 5.82 17.71 7.29
N ILE A 269 5.12 17.41 6.20
CA ILE A 269 5.69 16.75 5.01
C ILE A 269 6.85 17.57 4.44
N LYS A 270 6.72 18.88 4.33
CA LYS A 270 7.80 19.76 3.86
C LYS A 270 9.03 19.68 4.78
N ALA A 271 8.83 19.84 6.08
CA ALA A 271 9.91 19.78 7.06
C ALA A 271 10.66 18.42 6.99
N LEU A 272 9.93 17.33 6.80
CA LEU A 272 10.51 16.00 6.61
C LEU A 272 11.34 15.90 5.32
N ILE A 273 10.82 16.41 4.20
CA ILE A 273 11.55 16.41 2.92
C ILE A 273 12.85 17.20 3.06
N GLU A 274 12.83 18.35 3.73
CA GLU A 274 14.01 19.19 3.96
C GLU A 274 15.04 18.47 4.85
N LYS A 275 14.60 17.85 5.95
CA LYS A 275 15.46 17.04 6.82
C LYS A 275 16.15 15.91 6.05
N MET A 276 15.39 15.12 5.27
CA MET A 276 15.95 14.02 4.48
C MET A 276 16.88 14.48 3.34
N GLN A 277 16.75 15.71 2.86
CA GLN A 277 17.66 16.29 1.87
C GLN A 277 18.94 16.84 2.50
N GLY A 278 18.87 17.33 3.74
CA GLY A 278 20.02 17.82 4.51
C GLY A 278 20.91 16.70 5.09
N GLU A 279 20.39 15.48 5.23
CA GLU A 279 21.14 14.29 5.68
C GLU A 279 21.94 13.58 4.55
N LYS A 280 22.04 14.18 3.36
CA LYS A 280 22.85 13.66 2.23
C LYS A 280 24.28 14.17 2.25
#